data_AF-A0A9P6M9M4-F1
#
_entry.id   AF-A0A9P6M9M4-F1
#
_cell.length_a   1.000
_cell.length_b   1.000
_cell.length_c   1.000
_cell.angle_alpha   90.00
_cell.angle_beta   90.00
_cell.angle_gamma   90.00
#
_symmetry.space_group_name_H-M   'P 1'
#
loop_
_entity.id
_entity.type
_entity.pdbx_description
1 polymer ?
#
loop_
_entity_poly.entity_id
_entity_poly.type
_entity_poly.pdbx_seq_one_letter_code
_entity_poly.pdbx_strand_id
1 'polypeptide(L)'
;MKLEALALEETVIVEDALYPILRQLIANKTRDLESLKNYLSTEDAATINTNSISILLQIHPEHPAVRLLNPLMVPASQDPEFRYYVRIVDYPQFIRTVTPELERRLECSPMAGTTGRLRLDFYRKVEGNVAKGLEIIIEKGKIVEAQHWTNLGYQANAEEYLAWKEQGKVPVIYTAAFAPLTFNTLLLGERSLNDLMWSYGETLVKNEESKLLLNALFPKVSQHIDTVYY
;
A
#
# COMPACT_ATOMS: atom_id res chain seq x y z
N MET A 1 5.70 -19.73 -8.95
CA MET A 1 5.21 -19.27 -7.64
C MET A 1 3.87 -18.60 -7.86
N LYS A 2 2.78 -19.25 -7.48
CA LYS A 2 1.42 -18.72 -7.66
C LYS A 2 1.09 -17.94 -6.40
N LEU A 3 1.02 -16.61 -6.49
CA LEU A 3 0.68 -15.77 -5.36
C LEU A 3 -0.85 -15.82 -5.21
N GLU A 4 -1.34 -16.59 -4.25
CA GLU A 4 -2.76 -16.61 -3.90
C GLU A 4 -2.95 -15.61 -2.76
N ALA A 5 -3.50 -14.44 -3.10
CA ALA A 5 -3.88 -13.44 -2.11
C ALA A 5 -5.20 -13.90 -1.45
N LEU A 6 -5.12 -14.39 -0.23
CA LEU A 6 -6.27 -14.68 0.61
C LEU A 6 -6.65 -13.39 1.35
N ALA A 7 -7.72 -12.73 0.90
CA ALA A 7 -8.37 -11.69 1.69
C ALA A 7 -9.13 -12.40 2.83
N LEU A 8 -8.67 -12.22 4.07
CA LEU A 8 -9.44 -12.64 5.25
C LEU A 8 -10.63 -11.70 5.38
N GLU A 9 -11.85 -12.22 5.22
CA GLU A 9 -13.08 -11.50 5.51
C GLU A 9 -13.12 -11.10 7.00
N GLU A 10 -13.73 -9.94 7.29
CA GLU A 10 -13.65 -9.18 8.55
C GLU A 10 -14.21 -9.89 9.82
N THR A 11 -14.57 -11.17 9.77
CA THR A 11 -15.25 -11.88 10.86
C THR A 11 -14.66 -13.24 11.21
N VAL A 12 -13.37 -13.45 10.96
CA VAL A 12 -12.70 -14.68 11.39
C VAL A 12 -12.09 -14.51 12.77
N ILE A 13 -12.53 -15.32 13.74
CA ILE A 13 -11.86 -15.42 15.05
C ILE A 13 -10.48 -16.05 14.79
N VAL A 14 -9.42 -15.31 15.12
CA VAL A 14 -8.04 -15.71 14.82
C VAL A 14 -7.71 -17.08 15.42
N GLU A 15 -8.21 -17.38 16.62
CA GLU A 15 -8.02 -18.68 17.27
C GLU A 15 -8.60 -19.83 16.43
N ASP A 16 -9.80 -19.65 15.87
CA ASP A 16 -10.49 -20.68 15.10
C ASP A 16 -9.83 -20.95 13.75
N ALA A 17 -9.20 -19.94 13.13
CA ALA A 17 -8.51 -20.10 11.84
C ALA A 17 -7.03 -20.49 11.97
N LEU A 18 -6.33 -20.01 13.00
CA LEU A 18 -4.89 -20.21 13.14
C LEU A 18 -4.53 -21.68 13.37
N TYR A 19 -5.23 -22.37 14.28
CA TYR A 19 -4.90 -23.76 14.62
C TYR A 19 -5.13 -24.75 13.45
N PRO A 20 -6.23 -24.68 12.67
CA PRO A 20 -6.38 -25.49 11.47
C PRO A 20 -5.26 -25.24 10.44
N ILE A 21 -4.89 -23.98 10.21
CA ILE A 21 -3.82 -23.63 9.27
C ILE A 21 -2.49 -24.22 9.74
N LEU A 22 -2.14 -24.04 11.02
CA LEU A 22 -0.90 -24.62 11.59
C LEU A 22 -0.89 -26.15 11.50
N ARG A 23 -2.02 -26.81 11.79
CA ARG A 23 -2.14 -28.27 11.64
C ARG A 23 -1.91 -28.69 10.19
N GLN A 24 -2.48 -27.97 9.23
CA GLN A 24 -2.31 -28.27 7.81
C GLN A 24 -0.85 -28.05 7.36
N LEU A 25 -0.20 -26.97 7.81
CA LEU A 25 1.20 -26.69 7.52
C LEU A 25 2.12 -27.77 8.10
N ILE A 26 1.89 -28.18 9.35
CA ILE A 26 2.61 -29.28 9.98
C ILE A 26 2.42 -30.58 9.20
N ALA A 27 1.19 -30.92 8.81
CA ALA A 27 0.91 -32.14 8.04
C ALA A 27 1.60 -32.13 6.66
N ASN A 28 1.57 -30.99 5.96
CA ASN A 28 2.25 -30.82 4.68
C ASN A 28 3.77 -30.97 4.84
N LYS A 29 4.37 -30.29 5.81
CA LYS A 29 5.81 -30.37 6.08
C LYS A 29 6.25 -31.77 6.47
N THR A 30 5.44 -32.47 7.27
CA THR A 30 5.69 -33.88 7.64
C THR A 30 5.75 -34.75 6.39
N ARG A 31 4.76 -34.62 5.50
CA ARG A 31 4.71 -35.36 4.23
C ARG A 31 5.91 -35.06 3.33
N ASP A 32 6.34 -33.80 3.26
CA ASP A 32 7.49 -33.41 2.45
C ASP A 32 8.80 -33.99 3.01
N LEU A 33 8.98 -33.98 4.34
CA LEU A 33 10.13 -34.59 5.00
C LEU A 33 10.15 -36.13 4.83
N GLU A 34 8.99 -36.79 4.93
CA GLU A 34 8.85 -38.23 4.67
C GLU A 34 9.15 -38.56 3.20
N SER A 35 8.68 -37.74 2.27
CA SER A 35 8.99 -37.90 0.85
C SER A 35 10.48 -37.74 0.59
N LEU A 36 11.13 -36.75 1.22
CA LEU A 36 12.56 -36.51 1.09
C LEU A 36 13.40 -37.69 1.58
N LYS A 37 13.00 -38.37 2.67
CA LYS A 37 13.67 -39.60 3.16
C LYS A 37 13.75 -40.69 2.08
N ASN A 38 12.74 -40.79 1.21
CA ASN A 38 12.72 -41.80 0.15
C ASN A 38 13.73 -41.52 -0.98
N TYR A 39 14.23 -40.29 -1.09
CA TYR A 39 15.19 -39.87 -2.13
C TYR A 39 16.63 -39.74 -1.61
N LEU A 40 16.86 -39.90 -0.31
CA LEU A 40 18.16 -39.74 0.33
C LEU A 40 18.83 -41.08 0.63
N SER A 41 20.14 -41.05 0.86
CA SER A 41 20.88 -42.23 1.33
C SER A 41 20.40 -42.63 2.73
N THR A 42 20.60 -43.91 3.11
CA THR A 42 20.17 -44.42 4.43
C THR A 42 20.80 -43.68 5.61
N GLU A 43 22.02 -43.14 5.46
CA GLU A 43 22.68 -42.33 6.49
C GLU A 43 22.07 -40.92 6.61
N ASP A 44 21.79 -40.27 5.47
CA ASP A 44 21.19 -38.93 5.45
C ASP A 44 19.72 -38.96 5.90
N ALA A 45 18.95 -39.99 5.51
CA ALA A 45 17.55 -40.14 5.91
C ALA A 45 17.38 -40.33 7.43
N ALA A 46 18.38 -40.91 8.12
CA ALA A 46 18.38 -41.08 9.57
C ALA A 46 18.56 -39.76 10.34
N THR A 47 19.14 -38.73 9.71
CA THR A 47 19.30 -37.39 10.32
C THR A 47 18.02 -36.56 10.29
N ILE A 48 17.04 -36.91 9.46
CA ILE A 48 15.77 -36.17 9.34
C ILE A 48 14.83 -36.56 10.48
N ASN A 49 14.69 -35.66 11.46
CA ASN A 49 13.73 -35.79 12.55
C ASN A 49 12.33 -35.30 12.12
N THR A 50 11.36 -36.22 12.07
CA THR A 50 9.95 -35.91 11.77
C THR A 50 9.13 -35.59 13.02
N ASN A 51 9.68 -35.79 14.23
CA ASN A 51 9.00 -35.53 15.50
C ASN A 51 9.14 -34.08 15.98
N SER A 52 10.07 -33.31 15.40
CA SER A 52 10.23 -31.87 15.68
C SER A 52 10.27 -31.11 14.37
N ILE A 53 9.21 -30.34 14.09
CA ILE A 53 9.10 -29.56 12.86
C ILE A 53 9.26 -28.08 13.21
N SER A 54 10.24 -27.43 12.61
CA SER A 54 10.37 -25.97 12.62
C SER A 54 9.67 -25.39 11.39
N ILE A 55 8.83 -24.38 11.61
CA ILE A 55 8.18 -23.60 10.56
C ILE A 55 8.62 -22.15 10.76
N LEU A 56 9.08 -21.52 9.69
CA LEU A 56 9.45 -20.11 9.72
C LEU A 56 8.24 -19.27 9.32
N LEU A 57 7.77 -18.45 10.26
CA LEU A 57 6.73 -17.46 10.02
C LEU A 57 7.39 -16.08 9.97
N GLN A 58 7.41 -15.45 8.80
CA GLN A 58 7.81 -14.04 8.66
C GLN A 58 6.55 -13.18 8.79
N ILE A 59 6.14 -12.97 10.03
CA ILE A 59 4.94 -12.20 10.38
C ILE A 59 5.31 -10.91 11.12
N HIS A 60 4.55 -9.84 10.88
CA HIS A 60 4.78 -8.56 11.53
C HIS A 60 4.60 -8.66 13.06
N PRO A 61 5.38 -7.94 13.88
CA PRO A 61 5.28 -8.01 15.34
C PRO A 61 3.89 -7.68 15.91
N GLU A 62 3.12 -6.83 15.22
CA GLU A 62 1.75 -6.46 15.63
C GLU A 62 0.69 -7.48 15.17
N HIS A 63 1.06 -8.51 14.40
CA HIS A 63 0.11 -9.50 13.88
C HIS A 63 -0.51 -10.32 15.03
N PRO A 64 -1.84 -10.54 15.06
CA PRO A 64 -2.52 -11.25 16.17
C PRO A 64 -1.95 -12.64 16.47
N ALA A 65 -1.47 -13.37 15.46
CA ALA A 65 -0.86 -14.68 15.64
C ALA A 65 0.42 -14.64 16.51
N VAL A 66 1.17 -13.52 16.50
CA VAL A 66 2.34 -13.36 17.39
C VAL A 66 1.90 -13.45 18.85
N ARG A 67 0.77 -12.83 19.21
CA ARG A 67 0.25 -12.88 20.59
C ARG A 67 -0.10 -14.29 21.05
N LEU A 68 -0.67 -15.09 20.15
CA LEU A 68 -1.08 -16.47 20.42
C LEU A 68 0.10 -17.46 20.44
N LEU A 69 1.06 -17.24 19.55
CA LEU A 69 2.20 -18.14 19.35
C LEU A 69 3.44 -17.74 20.15
N ASN A 70 3.45 -16.58 20.82
CA ASN A 70 4.59 -16.06 21.57
C ASN A 70 5.31 -17.10 22.45
N PRO A 71 4.62 -18.00 23.19
CA PRO A 71 5.31 -19.02 24.00
C PRO A 71 6.04 -20.10 23.18
N LEU A 72 5.64 -20.28 21.92
CA LEU A 72 6.12 -21.30 20.99
C LEU A 72 7.08 -20.73 19.92
N MET A 73 7.18 -19.41 19.81
CA MET A 73 8.04 -18.74 18.84
C MET A 73 9.43 -18.51 19.41
N VAL A 74 10.45 -18.86 18.62
CA VAL A 74 11.82 -18.37 18.83
C VAL A 74 11.97 -17.14 17.94
N PRO A 75 12.33 -15.96 18.46
CA PRO A 75 12.58 -14.79 17.63
C PRO A 75 13.61 -15.13 16.56
N ALA A 76 13.29 -14.88 15.29
CA ALA A 76 14.28 -14.97 14.22
C ALA A 76 15.42 -13.97 14.48
N SER A 77 16.61 -14.25 13.96
CA SER A 77 17.76 -13.33 14.06
C SER A 77 17.37 -11.90 13.68
N GLN A 78 18.04 -10.93 14.30
CA GLN A 78 17.89 -9.48 14.12
C GLN A 78 18.31 -9.00 12.71
N ASP A 79 17.95 -9.75 11.66
CA ASP A 79 18.14 -9.31 10.30
C ASP A 79 17.24 -8.11 10.04
N PRO A 80 17.73 -7.08 9.33
CA PRO A 80 16.95 -5.89 9.07
C PRO A 80 15.65 -6.29 8.36
N GLU A 81 14.53 -5.78 8.88
CA GLU A 81 13.21 -5.98 8.29
C GLU A 81 13.26 -5.66 6.80
N PHE A 82 13.04 -6.67 5.96
CA PHE A 82 13.10 -6.50 4.52
C PHE A 82 11.98 -5.56 4.08
N ARG A 83 12.36 -4.47 3.40
CA ARG A 83 11.40 -3.55 2.80
C ARG A 83 11.15 -3.93 1.35
N TYR A 84 9.89 -4.19 1.02
CA TYR A 84 9.49 -4.36 -0.37
C TYR A 84 9.44 -3.02 -1.10
N TYR A 85 10.03 -2.99 -2.29
CA TYR A 85 9.85 -1.89 -3.22
C TYR A 85 8.63 -2.16 -4.10
N VAL A 86 7.64 -1.27 -4.05
CA VAL A 86 6.42 -1.37 -4.87
C VAL A 86 6.46 -0.31 -5.96
N ARG A 87 6.18 -0.74 -7.19
CA ARG A 87 6.04 0.14 -8.34
C ARG A 87 4.60 0.16 -8.82
N ILE A 88 4.03 1.36 -8.90
CA ILE A 88 2.72 1.60 -9.51
C ILE A 88 2.96 2.12 -10.92
N VAL A 89 2.48 1.38 -11.92
CA VAL A 89 2.68 1.70 -13.34
C VAL A 89 1.64 2.72 -13.82
N ASP A 90 0.39 2.54 -13.41
CA ASP A 90 -0.74 3.40 -13.80
C ASP A 90 -1.44 3.95 -12.53
N TYR A 91 -1.18 5.22 -12.23
CA TYR A 91 -1.80 5.87 -11.08
C TYR A 91 -3.31 6.04 -11.22
N PRO A 92 -3.87 6.57 -12.34
CA PRO A 92 -5.32 6.61 -12.53
C PRO A 92 -6.01 5.27 -12.32
N GLN A 93 -5.47 4.18 -12.90
CA GLN A 93 -6.05 2.86 -12.74
C GLN A 93 -5.98 2.41 -11.27
N PHE A 94 -4.84 2.60 -10.61
CA PHE A 94 -4.71 2.28 -9.19
C PHE A 94 -5.71 3.06 -8.33
N ILE A 95 -5.84 4.37 -8.54
CA ILE A 95 -6.79 5.22 -7.80
C ILE A 95 -8.21 4.74 -7.99
N ARG A 96 -8.63 4.38 -9.22
CA ARG A 96 -9.96 3.83 -9.47
C ARG A 96 -10.22 2.53 -8.72
N THR A 97 -9.21 1.67 -8.59
CA THR A 97 -9.31 0.42 -7.82
C THR A 97 -9.50 0.68 -6.33
N VAL A 98 -8.81 1.68 -5.78
CA VAL A 98 -8.88 2.03 -4.35
C VAL A 98 -9.93 3.09 -4.02
N THR A 99 -10.69 3.58 -5.01
CA THR A 99 -11.71 4.63 -4.86
C THR A 99 -12.65 4.40 -3.67
N PRO A 100 -13.24 3.21 -3.46
CA PRO A 100 -14.17 3.00 -2.35
C PRO A 100 -13.56 3.32 -0.98
N GLU A 101 -12.29 2.97 -0.78
CA GLU A 101 -11.56 3.24 0.46
C GLU A 101 -11.18 4.73 0.57
N LEU A 102 -10.80 5.37 -0.54
CA LEU A 102 -10.50 6.81 -0.57
C LEU A 102 -11.74 7.65 -0.24
N GLU A 103 -12.90 7.29 -0.78
CA GLU A 103 -14.19 7.95 -0.48
C GLU A 103 -14.56 7.76 0.98
N ARG A 104 -14.45 6.53 1.52
CA ARG A 104 -14.70 6.24 2.94
C ARG A 104 -13.81 7.09 3.85
N ARG A 105 -12.52 7.22 3.53
CA ARG A 105 -11.59 8.08 4.28
C ARG A 105 -11.98 9.54 4.22
N LEU A 106 -12.39 10.01 3.04
CA LEU A 106 -12.81 11.40 2.84
C LEU A 106 -14.08 11.71 3.66
N GLU A 107 -15.05 10.81 3.68
CA GLU A 107 -16.27 10.90 4.49
C GLU A 107 -15.98 10.95 6.00
N CYS A 108 -14.98 10.20 6.48
CA CYS A 108 -14.57 10.22 7.89
C CYS A 108 -13.64 11.40 8.25
N SER A 109 -13.33 12.30 7.30
CA SER A 109 -12.39 13.40 7.49
C SER A 109 -13.09 14.76 7.59
N PRO A 110 -12.39 15.82 8.08
CA PRO A 110 -12.90 17.20 8.01
C PRO A 110 -13.17 17.72 6.59
N MET A 111 -12.68 17.01 5.56
CA MET A 111 -12.86 17.33 4.14
C MET A 111 -14.05 16.57 3.52
N ALA A 112 -14.93 15.98 4.34
CA ALA A 112 -16.15 15.33 3.87
C ALA A 112 -17.00 16.29 3.01
N GLY A 113 -17.51 15.79 1.87
CA GLY A 113 -18.31 16.59 0.95
C GLY A 113 -17.52 17.57 0.08
N THR A 114 -16.19 17.54 0.12
CA THR A 114 -15.34 18.41 -0.72
C THR A 114 -15.67 18.25 -2.21
N THR A 115 -15.65 19.37 -2.93
CA THR A 115 -15.78 19.41 -4.39
C THR A 115 -14.62 20.22 -4.95
N GLY A 116 -13.87 19.64 -5.87
CA GLY A 116 -12.68 20.26 -6.44
C GLY A 116 -11.84 19.29 -7.25
N ARG A 117 -10.65 19.75 -7.63
CA ARG A 117 -9.69 18.96 -8.43
C ARG A 117 -8.38 18.89 -7.68
N LEU A 118 -7.88 17.67 -7.43
CA LEU A 118 -6.55 17.44 -6.89
C LEU A 118 -5.58 17.18 -8.04
N ARG A 119 -4.63 18.10 -8.25
CA ARG A 119 -3.59 18.03 -9.28
C ARG A 119 -2.24 17.73 -8.64
N LEU A 120 -1.64 16.62 -9.06
CA LEU A 120 -0.34 16.17 -8.62
C LEU A 120 0.66 16.25 -9.77
N ASP A 121 1.77 16.96 -9.54
CA ASP A 121 2.89 17.09 -10.48
C ASP A 121 4.07 16.23 -10.02
N PHE A 122 4.64 15.40 -10.89
CA PHE A 122 5.79 14.55 -10.57
C PHE A 122 7.11 15.10 -11.10
N TYR A 123 7.13 16.33 -11.65
CA TYR A 123 8.24 17.03 -12.31
C TYR A 123 8.81 16.35 -13.57
N ARG A 124 8.99 15.03 -13.54
CA ARG A 124 9.63 14.22 -14.58
C ARG A 124 8.81 12.97 -14.85
N LYS A 125 8.89 12.49 -16.09
CA LYS A 125 8.26 11.23 -16.51
C LYS A 125 9.19 10.10 -16.09
N VAL A 126 8.67 9.13 -15.35
CA VAL A 126 9.39 7.87 -15.11
C VAL A 126 9.11 6.94 -16.29
N GLU A 127 10.12 6.17 -16.69
CA GLU A 127 9.95 5.11 -17.68
C GLU A 127 8.78 4.19 -17.30
N GLY A 128 7.96 3.79 -18.27
CA GLY A 128 6.75 2.99 -18.02
C GLY A 128 5.51 3.77 -17.57
N ASN A 129 5.64 5.01 -17.08
CA ASN A 129 4.46 5.84 -16.80
C ASN A 129 3.98 6.51 -18.09
N VAL A 130 2.66 6.76 -18.20
CA VAL A 130 2.09 7.45 -19.37
C VAL A 130 2.32 8.97 -19.30
N ALA A 131 2.12 9.56 -18.12
CA ALA A 131 2.18 11.01 -17.90
C ALA A 131 3.06 11.42 -16.70
N LYS A 132 3.29 12.73 -16.57
CA LYS A 132 4.10 13.37 -15.52
C LYS A 132 3.29 13.83 -14.31
N GLY A 133 2.02 13.47 -14.24
CA GLY A 133 1.11 13.92 -13.19
C GLY A 133 -0.19 13.13 -13.17
N LEU A 134 -0.99 13.43 -12.16
CA LEU A 134 -2.27 12.81 -11.89
C LEU A 134 -3.27 13.91 -11.53
N GLU A 135 -4.46 13.87 -12.12
CA GLU A 135 -5.59 14.69 -11.69
C GLU A 135 -6.69 13.77 -11.17
N ILE A 136 -7.25 14.14 -10.01
CA ILE A 136 -8.40 13.48 -9.40
C ILE A 136 -9.51 14.53 -9.27
N ILE A 137 -10.67 14.25 -9.85
CA ILE A 137 -11.86 15.10 -9.78
C ILE A 137 -12.76 14.55 -8.67
N ILE A 138 -13.05 15.41 -7.70
CA ILE A 138 -13.87 15.08 -6.54
C ILE A 138 -15.14 15.93 -6.59
N GLU A 139 -16.31 15.30 -6.49
CA GLU A 139 -17.59 15.98 -6.37
C GLU A 139 -18.36 15.46 -5.16
N LYS A 140 -18.72 16.37 -4.25
CA LYS A 140 -19.47 16.07 -3.02
C LYS A 140 -18.88 14.89 -2.22
N GLY A 141 -17.56 14.81 -2.14
CA GLY A 141 -16.85 13.74 -1.42
C GLY A 141 -16.68 12.43 -2.22
N LYS A 142 -17.10 12.38 -3.48
CA LYS A 142 -16.91 11.21 -4.36
C LYS A 142 -15.86 11.46 -5.42
N ILE A 143 -15.07 10.45 -5.73
CA ILE A 143 -14.08 10.50 -6.81
C ILE A 143 -14.81 10.17 -8.11
N VAL A 144 -15.10 11.21 -8.90
CA VAL A 144 -15.80 11.07 -10.19
C VAL A 144 -14.85 10.57 -11.26
N GLU A 145 -13.62 11.08 -11.26
CA GLU A 145 -12.65 10.76 -12.29
C GLU A 145 -11.23 10.83 -11.73
N ALA A 146 -10.37 9.91 -12.18
CA ALA A 146 -8.94 9.98 -12.02
C ALA A 146 -8.32 9.84 -13.40
N GLN A 147 -7.44 10.76 -13.78
CA GLN A 147 -6.85 10.80 -15.12
C GLN A 147 -5.40 11.22 -15.10
N HIS A 148 -4.69 10.85 -16.15
CA HIS A 148 -3.34 11.35 -16.39
C HIS A 148 -3.39 12.86 -16.61
N TRP A 149 -2.51 13.56 -15.92
CA TRP A 149 -2.40 15.01 -16.05
C TRP A 149 -0.95 15.40 -16.32
N THR A 150 -0.74 16.51 -17.01
CA THR A 150 0.58 17.08 -17.23
C THR A 150 0.45 18.58 -17.10
N ASN A 151 1.31 19.17 -16.28
CA ASN A 151 1.36 20.61 -16.13
C ASN A 151 1.86 21.25 -17.43
N LEU A 152 0.98 22.02 -18.09
CA LEU A 152 1.25 22.68 -19.37
C LEU A 152 1.96 24.03 -19.20
N GLY A 153 2.34 24.41 -17.97
CA GLY A 153 3.03 25.65 -17.66
C GLY A 153 2.09 26.80 -17.30
N TYR A 154 2.67 27.93 -16.89
CA TYR A 154 1.93 29.06 -16.32
C TYR A 154 0.89 29.67 -17.27
N GLN A 155 1.22 29.80 -18.56
CA GLN A 155 0.34 30.43 -19.55
C GLN A 155 -0.92 29.60 -19.79
N ALA A 156 -0.77 28.31 -20.07
CA ALA A 156 -1.90 27.40 -20.28
C ALA A 156 -2.78 27.26 -19.03
N ASN A 157 -2.18 27.20 -17.83
CA ASN A 157 -2.94 27.15 -16.58
C ASN A 157 -3.72 28.47 -16.33
N ALA A 158 -3.19 29.62 -16.76
CA ALA A 158 -3.87 30.90 -16.65
C ALA A 158 -5.03 31.01 -17.64
N GLU A 159 -4.87 30.54 -18.87
CA GLU A 159 -5.94 30.46 -19.88
C GLU A 159 -7.08 29.55 -19.41
N GLU A 160 -6.75 28.38 -18.85
CA GLU A 160 -7.74 27.47 -18.27
C GLU A 160 -8.53 28.14 -17.13
N TYR A 161 -7.84 28.85 -16.24
CA TYR A 161 -8.47 29.60 -15.16
C TYR A 161 -9.40 30.71 -15.69
N LEU A 162 -8.98 31.44 -16.72
CA LEU A 162 -9.80 32.47 -17.36
C LEU A 162 -11.05 31.86 -18.00
N ALA A 163 -10.93 30.71 -18.67
CA ALA A 163 -12.06 30.00 -19.25
C ALA A 163 -13.09 29.58 -18.17
N TRP A 164 -12.65 29.10 -17.01
CA TRP A 164 -13.56 28.81 -15.89
C TRP A 164 -14.22 30.06 -15.31
N LYS A 165 -13.48 31.17 -15.27
CA LYS A 165 -13.99 32.45 -14.80
C LYS A 165 -15.07 32.99 -15.75
N GLU A 166 -14.89 32.87 -17.06
CA GLU A 166 -15.89 33.21 -18.07
C GLU A 166 -17.15 32.35 -17.96
N GLN A 167 -17.00 31.08 -17.61
CA GLN A 167 -18.11 30.15 -17.36
C GLN A 167 -18.78 30.35 -15.98
N GLY A 168 -18.24 31.23 -15.13
CA GLY A 168 -18.76 31.52 -13.80
C GLY A 168 -18.62 30.38 -12.79
N LYS A 169 -17.83 29.34 -13.10
CA LYS A 169 -17.61 28.17 -12.23
C LYS A 169 -16.12 27.88 -12.13
N VAL A 170 -15.46 28.48 -11.15
CA VAL A 170 -14.05 28.20 -10.84
C VAL A 170 -14.00 27.06 -9.81
N PRO A 171 -13.52 25.86 -10.18
CA PRO A 171 -13.35 24.77 -9.22
C PRO A 171 -12.25 25.10 -8.22
N VAL A 172 -12.37 24.57 -6.99
CA VAL A 172 -11.27 24.58 -6.02
C VAL A 172 -10.18 23.65 -6.52
N ILE A 173 -8.95 24.15 -6.64
CA ILE A 173 -7.80 23.36 -7.09
C ILE A 173 -6.89 23.08 -5.89
N TYR A 174 -6.72 21.81 -5.57
CA TYR A 174 -5.73 21.31 -4.64
C TYR A 174 -4.47 20.94 -5.42
N THR A 175 -3.31 21.41 -5.00
CA THR A 175 -2.06 21.18 -5.74
C THR A 175 -0.97 20.64 -4.83
N ALA A 176 -0.29 19.60 -5.30
CA ALA A 176 0.97 19.16 -4.74
C ALA A 176 1.93 18.70 -5.83
N ALA A 177 3.22 18.78 -5.55
CA ALA A 177 4.26 18.28 -6.41
C ALA A 177 5.22 17.39 -5.63
N PHE A 178 5.65 16.30 -6.25
CA PHE A 178 6.50 15.28 -5.65
C PHE A 178 7.62 14.93 -6.62
N ALA A 179 8.79 14.59 -6.07
CA ALA A 179 9.79 13.90 -6.87
C ALA A 179 9.22 12.58 -7.41
N PRO A 180 9.70 12.09 -8.56
CA PRO A 180 9.23 10.81 -9.10
C PRO A 180 9.39 9.67 -8.08
N LEU A 181 8.41 8.76 -8.03
CA LEU A 181 8.35 7.60 -7.12
C LEU A 181 8.16 7.93 -5.62
N THR A 182 8.48 9.14 -5.17
CA THR A 182 8.23 9.56 -3.78
C THR A 182 6.74 9.51 -3.44
N PHE A 183 5.88 9.86 -4.41
CA PHE A 183 4.43 9.76 -4.25
C PHE A 183 3.95 8.33 -3.93
N ASN A 184 4.65 7.27 -4.36
CA ASN A 184 4.25 5.89 -4.05
C ASN A 184 4.22 5.65 -2.54
N THR A 185 5.21 6.17 -1.81
CA THR A 185 5.29 5.98 -0.36
C THR A 185 4.18 6.72 0.39
N LEU A 186 3.66 7.83 -0.17
CA LEU A 186 2.47 8.51 0.34
C LEU A 186 1.21 7.74 -0.01
N LEU A 187 1.05 7.38 -1.28
CA LEU A 187 -0.13 6.70 -1.82
C LEU A 187 -0.38 5.36 -1.13
N LEU A 188 0.69 4.63 -0.83
CA LEU A 188 0.63 3.39 -0.07
C LEU A 188 0.49 3.67 1.44
N GLY A 189 0.75 4.88 1.93
CA GLY A 189 0.66 5.21 3.35
C GLY A 189 1.85 4.76 4.20
N GLU A 190 2.96 4.38 3.56
CA GLU A 190 4.24 4.08 4.23
C GLU A 190 4.80 5.32 4.95
N ARG A 191 4.69 6.49 4.31
CA ARG A 191 5.13 7.78 4.84
C ARG A 191 3.99 8.77 4.88
N SER A 192 3.96 9.58 5.94
CA SER A 192 3.03 10.71 5.98
C SER A 192 3.48 11.83 5.04
N LEU A 193 2.56 12.72 4.67
CA LEU A 193 2.91 13.92 3.90
C LEU A 193 3.98 14.76 4.62
N ASN A 194 3.88 14.89 5.94
CA ASN A 194 4.85 15.62 6.75
C ASN A 194 6.24 14.96 6.72
N ASP A 195 6.30 13.63 6.78
CA ASP A 195 7.57 12.89 6.64
C ASP A 195 8.23 13.17 5.28
N LEU A 196 7.42 13.25 4.22
CA LEU A 196 7.91 13.56 2.87
C LEU A 196 8.37 15.00 2.71
N MET A 197 7.62 15.97 3.24
CA MET A 197 8.01 17.37 3.23
C MET A 197 9.30 17.61 4.04
N TRP A 198 9.49 16.89 5.15
CA TRP A 198 10.70 16.96 5.95
C TRP A 198 11.90 16.28 5.27
N SER A 199 11.68 15.11 4.66
CA SER A 199 12.76 14.29 4.09
C SER A 199 13.17 14.72 2.68
N TYR A 200 12.26 15.32 1.91
CA TYR A 200 12.47 15.65 0.50
C TYR A 200 12.07 17.09 0.22
N GLY A 201 13.07 17.97 0.06
CA GLY A 201 12.85 19.39 -0.25
C GLY A 201 12.13 19.67 -1.58
N GLU A 202 12.00 18.68 -2.45
CA GLU A 202 11.24 18.77 -3.70
C GLU A 202 9.73 18.55 -3.52
N THR A 203 9.28 18.07 -2.34
CA THR A 203 7.86 17.92 -2.03
C THR A 203 7.26 19.29 -1.77
N LEU A 204 6.43 19.78 -2.69
CA LEU A 204 5.80 21.09 -2.60
C LEU A 204 4.29 20.95 -2.46
N VAL A 205 3.73 21.48 -1.38
CA VAL A 205 2.29 21.61 -1.20
C VAL A 205 1.99 23.07 -0.88
N LYS A 206 1.25 23.74 -1.77
CA LYS A 206 1.07 25.20 -1.70
C LYS A 206 0.13 25.65 -0.58
N ASN A 207 -0.99 24.95 -0.42
CA ASN A 207 -2.10 25.40 0.42
C ASN A 207 -2.36 24.41 1.55
N GLU A 208 -2.74 24.91 2.72
CA GLU A 208 -3.10 24.07 3.88
C GLU A 208 -4.29 23.13 3.56
N GLU A 209 -5.27 23.60 2.78
CA GLU A 209 -6.38 22.75 2.34
C GLU A 209 -5.91 21.56 1.49
N SER A 210 -4.86 21.74 0.68
CA SER A 210 -4.26 20.63 -0.10
C SER A 210 -3.58 19.63 0.82
N LYS A 211 -2.92 20.09 1.90
CA LYS A 211 -2.33 19.19 2.92
C LYS A 211 -3.41 18.40 3.64
N LEU A 212 -4.49 19.06 4.05
CA LEU A 212 -5.63 18.41 4.71
C LEU A 212 -6.24 17.33 3.82
N LEU A 213 -6.50 17.65 2.54
CA LEU A 213 -7.05 16.68 1.59
C LEU A 213 -6.10 15.50 1.38
N LEU A 214 -4.80 15.74 1.20
CA LEU A 214 -3.81 14.69 1.00
C LEU A 214 -3.66 13.78 2.22
N ASN A 215 -3.65 14.34 3.43
CA ASN A 215 -3.60 13.56 4.67
C ASN A 215 -4.89 12.76 4.89
N ALA A 216 -6.05 13.27 4.43
CA ALA A 216 -7.31 12.55 4.49
C ALA A 216 -7.33 11.35 3.53
N LEU A 217 -6.89 11.54 2.28
CA LEU A 217 -6.89 10.48 1.26
C LEU A 217 -5.80 9.43 1.53
N PHE A 218 -4.61 9.89 1.93
CA PHE A 218 -3.40 9.09 2.05
C PHE A 218 -2.80 9.19 3.46
N PRO A 219 -3.52 8.75 4.51
CA PRO A 219 -2.99 8.73 5.87
C PRO A 219 -1.86 7.71 5.98
N LYS A 220 -0.94 7.97 6.92
CA LYS A 220 0.07 6.99 7.30
C LYS A 220 -0.60 5.79 7.95
N VAL A 221 -0.30 4.59 7.45
CA VAL A 221 -0.83 3.33 7.96
C VAL A 221 0.31 2.34 8.15
N SER A 222 0.20 1.49 9.19
CA SER A 222 1.11 0.36 9.35
C SER A 222 0.79 -0.66 8.27
N GLN A 223 1.75 -0.96 7.40
CA GLN A 223 1.62 -1.97 6.35
C GLN A 223 2.71 -3.00 6.49
N HIS A 224 2.32 -4.26 6.34
CA HIS A 224 3.22 -5.38 6.33
C HIS A 224 2.74 -6.41 5.32
N ILE A 225 3.69 -7.20 4.82
CA ILE A 225 3.40 -8.38 4.02
C ILE A 225 3.90 -9.56 4.83
N ASP A 226 2.96 -10.34 5.34
CA ASP A 226 3.28 -11.56 6.06
C ASP A 226 3.54 -12.68 5.05
N THR A 227 4.65 -13.39 5.24
CA THR A 227 5.02 -14.51 4.39
C THR A 227 5.28 -15.75 5.22
N VAL A 228 4.83 -16.89 4.69
CA VAL A 228 5.01 -18.19 5.31
C VAL A 228 5.88 -19.02 4.38
N TYR A 229 7.02 -19.50 4.88
CA TYR A 229 7.88 -20.43 4.18
C TYR A 229 7.80 -21.79 4.88
N TYR A 230 7.47 -22.85 4.13
CA TYR A 230 7.45 -24.23 4.61
C TYR A 230 8.07 -25.15 3.57
#